data_AF-A0A851ZHR3-F1
#
_entry.id   AF-A0A851ZHR3-F1
#
_cell.length_a   1.000
_cell.length_b   1.000
_cell.length_c   1.000
_cell.angle_alpha   90.00
_cell.angle_beta   90.00
_cell.angle_gamma   90.00
#
_symmetry.space_group_name_H-M   'P 1'
#
loop_
_entity.id
_entity.type
_entity.pdbx_description
1 polymer ?
#
loop_
_entity_poly.entity_id
_entity_poly.type
_entity_poly.pdbx_seq_one_letter_code
_entity_poly.pdbx_strand_id
1 'polypeptide(L)'
;QFLELCSRLTEEHPEVIPFLAGRHQKAAGDFLSSAELRNVLSRCLSRVRTRPAKVYVYINELCTVLKAHTLRRKLPLATPPPAAVVPAAETSPPRPPASPGASSPSASSSSPGGSKRQIRYLENLLRVYMGEIRRLQERELDLAELDSEDSSYLQESRLKRKMMRIFERLCQLKRCSSLTGRVIEQRITYRGTRYPEVNRRIERFINRPEVFPDYSDILKVIQKASARHGLGLARRQMENMAQDAFREVGNRLQERRHLDLVYNFGSHLTDQYRPGTDPALVDPELAKRLRKNRTVALTRLDDVISRYAQLQDESEEEERGRKRAARRGKGT
;
A
#
# COMPACT_ATOMS: atom_id res chain seq x y z
N GLN A 1 38.73 1.21 -15.68
CA GLN A 1 37.97 -0.05 -15.89
C GLN A 1 36.45 0.17 -15.97
N PHE A 2 35.60 -0.19 -14.99
CA PHE A 2 34.12 -0.16 -15.22
C PHE A 2 33.57 1.25 -15.51
N LEU A 3 33.87 2.25 -14.67
CA LEU A 3 33.44 3.64 -14.88
C LEU A 3 33.94 4.21 -16.22
N GLU A 4 35.19 3.93 -16.56
CA GLU A 4 35.88 4.35 -17.79
C GLU A 4 35.34 3.68 -19.06
N LEU A 5 34.75 2.48 -18.94
CA LEU A 5 34.08 1.79 -20.03
C LEU A 5 32.61 2.24 -20.15
N CYS A 6 31.99 2.67 -19.05
CA CYS A 6 30.69 3.33 -19.07
C CYS A 6 30.78 4.74 -19.66
N SER A 7 31.80 5.54 -19.31
CA SER A 7 31.88 6.94 -19.76
C SER A 7 31.98 7.09 -21.28
N ARG A 8 32.61 6.13 -21.98
CA ARG A 8 32.67 6.06 -23.46
C ARG A 8 31.39 5.50 -24.11
N LEU A 9 30.38 5.13 -23.31
CA LEU A 9 29.10 4.57 -23.73
C LEU A 9 27.89 5.37 -23.20
N THR A 10 28.14 6.42 -22.42
CA THR A 10 27.14 7.34 -21.86
C THR A 10 27.55 8.80 -22.11
N GLU A 11 28.14 9.09 -23.28
CA GLU A 11 28.60 10.44 -23.64
C GLU A 11 27.42 11.42 -23.78
N GLU A 12 26.25 10.93 -24.22
CA GLU A 12 24.96 11.63 -24.20
C GLU A 12 24.44 11.99 -22.79
N HIS A 13 24.95 11.32 -21.74
CA HIS A 13 24.45 11.38 -20.36
C HIS A 13 25.60 11.41 -19.34
N PRO A 14 26.44 12.48 -19.33
CA PRO A 14 27.62 12.57 -18.47
C PRO A 14 27.30 12.53 -16.97
N GLU A 15 26.10 12.94 -16.55
CA GLU A 15 25.59 12.93 -15.17
C GLU A 15 25.54 11.54 -14.53
N VAL A 16 25.53 10.47 -15.33
CA VAL A 16 25.46 9.08 -14.85
C VAL A 16 26.73 8.66 -14.11
N ILE A 17 27.90 9.20 -14.50
CA ILE A 17 29.19 8.89 -13.87
C ILE A 17 29.30 9.47 -12.44
N PRO A 18 29.08 10.78 -12.18
CA PRO A 18 29.07 11.32 -10.82
C PRO A 18 27.92 10.76 -9.97
N PHE A 19 26.77 10.41 -10.55
CA PHE A 19 25.71 9.70 -9.82
C PHE A 19 26.18 8.34 -9.30
N LEU A 20 26.79 7.51 -10.16
CA LEU A 20 27.32 6.20 -9.78
C LEU A 20 28.47 6.31 -8.77
N ALA A 21 29.38 7.28 -8.95
CA ALA A 21 30.43 7.57 -7.98
C ALA A 21 29.86 8.00 -6.61
N GLY A 22 28.85 8.86 -6.60
CA GLY A 22 28.15 9.30 -5.39
C GLY A 22 27.33 8.21 -4.70
N ARG A 23 26.88 7.17 -5.43
CA ARG A 23 26.30 5.94 -4.83
C ARG A 23 27.40 5.03 -4.26
N HIS A 24 28.55 4.90 -4.93
CA HIS A 24 29.70 4.13 -4.44
C HIS A 24 30.27 4.69 -3.13
N GLN A 25 30.45 6.02 -3.02
CA GLN A 25 30.91 6.69 -1.79
C GLN A 25 29.97 6.51 -0.58
N LYS A 26 28.70 6.13 -0.80
CA LYS A 26 27.69 5.94 0.25
C LYS A 26 27.49 4.47 0.65
N ALA A 27 28.17 3.54 -0.02
CA ALA A 27 28.13 2.11 0.31
C ALA A 27 28.96 1.79 1.57
N ALA A 28 28.66 0.69 2.24
CA ALA A 28 29.42 0.20 3.39
C ALA A 28 30.85 -0.22 3.00
N GLY A 29 31.86 0.15 3.80
CA GLY A 29 33.26 -0.23 3.56
C GLY A 29 33.45 -1.74 3.45
N ASP A 30 32.78 -2.50 4.31
CA ASP A 30 32.79 -3.97 4.33
C ASP A 30 32.20 -4.57 3.04
N PHE A 31 31.23 -3.88 2.42
CA PHE A 31 30.69 -4.27 1.12
C PHE A 31 31.62 -3.89 -0.03
N LEU A 32 32.28 -2.73 0.05
CA LEU A 32 33.26 -2.29 -0.95
C LEU A 32 34.49 -3.22 -1.01
N SER A 33 34.89 -3.82 0.12
CA SER A 33 35.95 -4.84 0.18
C SER A 33 35.48 -6.27 -0.12
N SER A 34 34.18 -6.51 -0.26
CA SER A 34 33.59 -7.84 -0.38
C SER A 34 33.92 -8.57 -1.69
N ALA A 35 33.87 -9.90 -1.66
CA ALA A 35 33.86 -10.73 -2.88
C ALA A 35 32.56 -10.56 -3.69
N GLU A 36 31.46 -10.19 -3.04
CA GLU A 36 30.15 -9.97 -3.66
C GLU A 36 30.21 -8.81 -4.67
N LEU A 37 30.72 -7.65 -4.27
CA LEU A 37 30.89 -6.52 -5.18
C LEU A 37 31.85 -6.85 -6.34
N ARG A 38 32.95 -7.59 -6.09
CA ARG A 38 33.86 -8.05 -7.15
C ARG A 38 33.17 -8.97 -8.17
N ASN A 39 32.28 -9.84 -7.71
CA ASN A 39 31.49 -10.73 -8.56
C ASN A 39 30.45 -9.95 -9.38
N VAL A 40 29.78 -8.96 -8.78
CA VAL A 40 28.84 -8.07 -9.49
C VAL A 40 29.58 -7.24 -10.54
N LEU A 41 30.69 -6.57 -10.19
CA LEU A 41 31.47 -5.76 -11.12
C LEU A 41 32.02 -6.59 -12.29
N SER A 42 32.55 -7.79 -12.04
CA SER A 42 33.03 -8.71 -13.09
C SER A 42 31.89 -9.13 -14.04
N ARG A 43 30.71 -9.43 -13.50
CA ARG A 43 29.51 -9.76 -14.28
C ARG A 43 29.04 -8.58 -15.13
N CYS A 44 28.98 -7.37 -14.56
CA CYS A 44 28.60 -6.16 -15.30
C CYS A 44 29.63 -5.83 -16.38
N LEU A 45 30.95 -5.89 -16.10
CA LEU A 45 32.02 -5.69 -17.08
C LEU A 45 31.90 -6.62 -18.30
N SER A 46 31.68 -7.92 -18.06
CA SER A 46 31.47 -8.91 -19.12
C SER A 46 30.20 -8.63 -19.94
N ARG A 47 29.11 -8.24 -19.28
CA ARG A 47 27.84 -7.89 -19.92
C ARG A 47 27.90 -6.62 -20.77
N VAL A 48 28.56 -5.54 -20.30
CA VAL A 48 28.70 -4.32 -21.12
C VAL A 48 29.57 -4.60 -22.35
N ARG A 49 30.68 -5.34 -22.20
CA ARG A 49 31.57 -5.71 -23.32
C ARG A 49 30.88 -6.56 -24.38
N THR A 50 29.95 -7.43 -23.99
CA THR A 50 29.20 -8.30 -24.92
C THR A 50 27.94 -7.64 -25.49
N ARG A 51 27.34 -6.67 -24.80
CA ARG A 51 26.09 -5.98 -25.20
C ARG A 51 26.10 -4.49 -24.80
N PRO A 52 26.91 -3.63 -25.44
CA PRO A 52 27.07 -2.23 -25.04
C PRO A 52 25.75 -1.43 -25.08
N ALA A 53 24.85 -1.74 -26.01
CA ALA A 53 23.52 -1.14 -26.11
C ALA A 53 22.60 -1.33 -24.88
N LYS A 54 23.02 -2.09 -23.86
CA LYS A 54 22.31 -2.22 -22.57
C LYS A 54 23.09 -1.65 -21.38
N VAL A 55 24.08 -0.78 -21.62
CA VAL A 55 24.93 -0.15 -20.59
C VAL A 55 24.12 0.42 -19.40
N TYR A 56 23.04 1.17 -19.67
CA TYR A 56 22.17 1.74 -18.62
C TYR A 56 21.49 0.68 -17.75
N VAL A 57 21.19 -0.51 -18.27
CA VAL A 57 20.64 -1.62 -17.48
C VAL A 57 21.70 -2.17 -16.51
N TYR A 58 22.95 -2.28 -16.95
CA TYR A 58 24.05 -2.77 -16.12
C TYR A 58 24.53 -1.73 -15.09
N ILE A 59 24.44 -0.44 -15.44
CA ILE A 59 24.61 0.67 -14.49
C ILE A 59 23.49 0.64 -13.44
N ASN A 60 22.23 0.40 -13.83
CA ASN A 60 21.13 0.31 -12.88
C ASN A 60 21.22 -0.95 -11.98
N GLU A 61 21.69 -2.08 -12.52
CA GLU A 61 22.01 -3.31 -11.75
C GLU A 61 23.04 -2.98 -10.64
N LEU A 62 24.13 -2.29 -10.98
CA LEU A 62 25.15 -1.87 -10.03
C LEU A 62 24.66 -0.79 -9.04
N CYS A 63 23.92 0.22 -9.51
CA CYS A 63 23.32 1.26 -8.65
C CYS A 63 22.35 0.66 -7.64
N THR A 64 21.56 -0.34 -8.03
CA THR A 64 20.61 -1.04 -7.14
C THR A 64 21.35 -1.80 -6.05
N VAL A 65 22.40 -2.54 -6.42
CA VAL A 65 23.28 -3.25 -5.47
C VAL A 65 23.95 -2.26 -4.51
N LEU A 66 24.58 -1.19 -5.01
CA LEU A 66 25.19 -0.16 -4.16
C LEU A 66 24.16 0.49 -3.22
N LYS A 67 22.93 0.75 -3.69
CA LYS A 67 21.84 1.32 -2.87
C LYS A 67 21.43 0.37 -1.74
N ALA A 68 21.37 -0.94 -2.00
CA ALA A 68 21.03 -1.96 -1.00
C ALA A 68 22.06 -2.05 0.13
N HIS A 69 23.35 -1.91 -0.18
CA HIS A 69 24.45 -1.94 0.79
C HIS A 69 24.91 -0.53 1.25
N THR A 70 24.06 0.49 1.15
CA THR A 70 24.32 1.79 1.79
C THR A 70 24.13 1.72 3.31
N LEU A 71 25.08 2.29 4.06
CA LEU A 71 24.93 2.40 5.52
C LEU A 71 23.82 3.41 5.84
N ARG A 72 22.64 2.91 6.21
CA ARG A 72 21.60 3.74 6.82
C ARG A 72 22.07 4.19 8.20
N ARG A 73 22.75 5.34 8.21
CA ARG A 73 23.33 6.05 9.38
C ARG A 73 22.27 6.28 10.46
N LYS A 74 22.05 5.27 11.31
CA LYS A 74 21.29 5.41 12.55
C LYS A 74 22.03 6.41 13.44
N LEU A 75 21.35 7.48 13.83
CA LEU A 75 21.87 8.37 14.87
C LEU A 75 21.92 7.58 16.20
N PRO A 76 23.03 7.59 16.95
CA PRO A 76 23.14 6.79 18.18
C PRO A 76 22.12 7.23 19.23
N LEU A 77 21.49 6.27 19.89
CA LEU A 77 20.61 6.50 21.04
C LEU A 77 21.35 6.00 22.29
N ALA A 78 21.60 6.87 23.26
CA ALA A 78 22.32 6.51 24.47
C ALA A 78 21.49 5.60 25.38
N THR A 79 22.13 4.57 25.95
CA THR A 79 21.52 3.59 26.86
C THR A 79 21.85 3.92 28.33
N PRO A 80 20.85 3.98 29.23
CA PRO A 80 21.10 4.00 30.68
C PRO A 80 21.51 2.61 31.22
N PRO A 81 22.15 2.54 32.41
CA PRO A 81 22.67 1.29 32.97
C PRO A 81 21.60 0.36 33.57
N PRO A 82 21.90 -0.94 33.77
CA PRO A 82 21.00 -1.90 34.39
C PRO A 82 20.88 -1.72 35.92
N ALA A 83 19.71 -2.06 36.47
CA ALA A 83 19.48 -2.14 37.91
C ALA A 83 20.00 -3.46 38.50
N ALA A 84 20.23 -3.49 39.82
CA ALA A 84 20.89 -4.58 40.54
C ALA A 84 20.05 -5.86 40.71
N VAL A 85 20.73 -6.94 41.07
CA VAL A 85 20.24 -8.33 41.23
C VAL A 85 19.95 -8.64 42.72
N VAL A 86 19.34 -9.82 42.98
CA VAL A 86 19.29 -10.66 44.21
C VAL A 86 17.99 -10.65 45.05
N PRO A 87 17.63 -11.75 45.78
CA PRO A 87 17.51 -13.14 45.26
C PRO A 87 16.34 -14.01 45.83
N ALA A 88 16.10 -15.16 45.16
CA ALA A 88 15.74 -16.52 45.63
C ALA A 88 14.71 -16.83 46.77
N ALA A 89 13.62 -17.53 46.38
CA ALA A 89 12.97 -18.72 47.00
C ALA A 89 11.94 -19.31 45.98
N GLU A 90 11.55 -20.60 45.83
CA GLU A 90 11.67 -21.91 46.54
C GLU A 90 10.45 -22.31 47.44
N THR A 91 9.85 -23.53 47.39
CA THR A 91 9.82 -24.60 46.34
C THR A 91 8.70 -25.66 46.57
N SER A 92 8.04 -26.14 45.49
CA SER A 92 7.15 -27.35 45.38
C SER A 92 5.88 -27.47 46.28
N PRO A 93 4.95 -28.46 46.10
CA PRO A 93 4.41 -29.17 44.91
C PRO A 93 2.83 -29.05 44.79
N PRO A 94 2.10 -29.74 43.84
CA PRO A 94 0.70 -29.42 43.49
C PRO A 94 -0.41 -30.50 43.75
N ARG A 95 -1.68 -30.16 43.39
CA ARG A 95 -2.96 -30.95 43.26
C ARG A 95 -3.88 -31.11 44.52
N PRO A 96 -5.21 -31.35 44.34
CA PRO A 96 -6.16 -30.84 43.33
C PRO A 96 -7.50 -30.32 43.98
N PRO A 97 -8.78 -30.54 43.53
CA PRO A 97 -9.76 -29.44 43.51
C PRO A 97 -11.05 -29.61 44.36
N ALA A 98 -11.66 -28.49 44.77
CA ALA A 98 -13.05 -28.44 45.23
C ALA A 98 -13.73 -27.09 44.91
N SER A 99 -15.03 -27.13 44.64
CA SER A 99 -15.96 -26.01 44.41
C SER A 99 -17.28 -26.32 45.14
N PRO A 100 -18.27 -25.40 45.25
CA PRO A 100 -18.27 -23.95 45.05
C PRO A 100 -18.73 -23.16 46.30
N GLY A 101 -18.60 -21.83 46.34
CA GLY A 101 -19.07 -21.02 47.50
C GLY A 101 -19.22 -19.51 47.28
N ALA A 102 -20.46 -19.06 47.13
CA ALA A 102 -21.06 -17.74 47.40
C ALA A 102 -20.20 -16.43 47.46
N SER A 103 -20.53 -15.51 46.53
CA SER A 103 -20.69 -14.05 46.73
C SER A 103 -19.61 -13.18 47.43
N SER A 104 -18.92 -12.35 46.63
CA SER A 104 -18.57 -10.95 46.96
C SER A 104 -18.08 -10.19 45.70
N PRO A 105 -18.00 -8.84 45.69
CA PRO A 105 -18.28 -8.07 44.48
C PRO A 105 -17.14 -7.99 43.46
N SER A 106 -17.52 -7.65 42.22
CA SER A 106 -16.63 -7.46 41.08
C SER A 106 -15.75 -6.21 41.21
N ALA A 107 -14.68 -6.31 42.00
CA ALA A 107 -13.54 -5.41 41.92
C ALA A 107 -12.80 -5.65 40.59
N SER A 108 -13.26 -5.00 39.52
CA SER A 108 -12.60 -5.05 38.22
C SER A 108 -11.22 -4.40 38.34
N SER A 109 -10.19 -5.23 38.38
CA SER A 109 -8.78 -4.85 38.52
C SER A 109 -8.27 -4.16 37.25
N SER A 110 -8.75 -2.93 37.06
CA SER A 110 -8.31 -1.97 36.07
C SER A 110 -6.88 -1.53 36.39
N SER A 111 -5.94 -2.42 36.06
CA SER A 111 -4.50 -2.14 36.01
C SER A 111 -4.30 -0.77 35.34
N PRO A 112 -3.44 0.10 35.89
CA PRO A 112 -3.46 1.52 35.55
C PRO A 112 -3.25 1.73 34.04
N GLY A 113 -4.01 2.66 33.48
CA GLY A 113 -3.82 3.12 32.10
C GLY A 113 -2.43 3.73 31.89
N GLY A 114 -2.06 3.91 30.62
CA GLY A 114 -0.75 4.47 30.26
C GLY A 114 -0.44 5.77 31.01
N SER A 115 0.83 5.97 31.39
CA SER A 115 1.23 7.11 32.22
C SER A 115 0.68 8.43 31.70
N LYS A 116 -0.05 9.17 32.55
CA LYS A 116 -0.70 10.45 32.17
C LYS A 116 0.29 11.45 31.57
N ARG A 117 1.56 11.41 31.99
CA ARG A 117 2.66 12.23 31.43
C ARG A 117 3.05 11.78 30.01
N GLN A 118 3.10 10.47 29.75
CA GLN A 118 3.41 9.91 28.43
C GLN A 118 2.27 10.18 27.44
N ILE A 119 1.01 10.07 27.86
CA ILE A 119 -0.16 10.39 27.04
C ILE A 119 -0.11 11.87 26.60
N ARG A 120 0.03 12.81 27.54
CA ARG A 120 0.16 14.25 27.25
C ARG A 120 1.34 14.57 26.32
N TYR A 121 2.48 13.90 26.48
CA TYR A 121 3.63 14.07 25.61
C TYR A 121 3.33 13.63 24.16
N LEU A 122 2.71 12.46 23.98
CA LEU A 122 2.35 11.94 22.67
C LEU A 122 1.25 12.77 21.99
N GLU A 123 0.28 13.29 22.76
CA GLU A 123 -0.74 14.22 22.27
C GLU A 123 -0.13 15.55 21.78
N ASN A 124 0.85 16.10 22.51
CA ASN A 124 1.55 17.30 22.07
C ASN A 124 2.44 17.03 20.84
N LEU A 125 3.12 15.89 20.78
CA LEU A 125 3.91 15.47 19.61
C LEU A 125 3.03 15.28 18.37
N LEU A 126 1.81 14.75 18.54
CA LEU A 126 0.81 14.65 17.48
C LEU A 126 0.44 16.05 16.94
N ARG A 127 0.18 17.02 17.83
CA ARG A 127 -0.09 18.42 17.45
C ARG A 127 1.06 19.07 16.69
N VAL A 128 2.30 18.87 17.13
CA VAL A 128 3.50 19.36 16.42
C VAL A 128 3.60 18.77 15.02
N TYR A 129 3.35 17.46 14.87
CA TYR A 129 3.36 16.81 13.55
C TYR A 129 2.21 17.29 12.66
N MET A 130 1.02 17.58 13.20
CA MET A 130 -0.08 18.18 12.44
C MET A 130 0.28 19.58 11.92
N GLY A 131 0.93 20.42 12.74
CA GLY A 131 1.40 21.74 12.31
C GLY A 131 2.41 21.67 11.17
N GLU A 132 3.43 20.80 11.30
CA GLU A 132 4.45 20.60 10.27
C GLU A 132 3.88 19.97 8.98
N ILE A 133 2.89 19.08 9.08
CA ILE A 133 2.18 18.54 7.90
C ILE A 133 1.46 19.66 7.14
N ARG A 134 0.78 20.60 7.83
CA ARG A 134 0.13 21.75 7.15
C ARG A 134 1.15 22.64 6.46
N ARG A 135 2.24 22.97 7.14
CA ARG A 135 3.36 23.78 6.58
C ARG A 135 4.01 23.14 5.35
N LEU A 136 4.02 21.81 5.25
CA LEU A 136 4.52 21.08 4.08
C LEU A 136 3.49 20.99 2.95
N GLN A 137 2.19 20.97 3.27
CA GLN A 137 1.09 21.01 2.28
C GLN A 137 0.91 22.40 1.65
N GLU A 138 1.32 23.45 2.36
CA GLU A 138 1.33 24.85 1.89
C GLU A 138 2.57 25.20 1.04
N ARG A 139 3.57 24.31 0.94
CA ARG A 139 4.78 24.52 0.13
C ARG A 139 4.55 24.06 -1.31
N GLU A 140 4.67 24.99 -2.24
CA GLU A 140 4.77 24.73 -3.68
C GLU A 140 6.05 23.92 -3.99
N LEU A 141 6.00 23.06 -5.03
CA LEU A 141 7.14 22.29 -5.52
C LEU A 141 7.45 22.71 -6.95
N ASP A 142 8.72 22.96 -7.25
CA ASP A 142 9.21 23.09 -8.62
C ASP A 142 9.52 21.71 -9.25
N LEU A 143 9.95 21.73 -10.52
CA LEU A 143 10.27 20.51 -11.27
C LEU A 143 11.49 19.74 -10.74
N ALA A 144 12.41 20.39 -10.03
CA ALA A 144 13.58 19.75 -9.43
C ALA A 144 13.24 19.17 -8.04
N GLU A 145 12.39 19.85 -7.26
CA GLU A 145 11.83 19.28 -6.02
C GLU A 145 10.95 18.06 -6.29
N LEU A 146 10.26 17.97 -7.43
CA LEU A 146 9.47 16.79 -7.80
C LEU A 146 10.30 15.51 -8.01
N ASP A 147 11.57 15.62 -8.46
CA ASP A 147 12.48 14.47 -8.63
C ASP A 147 13.31 14.16 -7.36
N SER A 148 13.28 15.03 -6.35
CA SER A 148 14.08 14.90 -5.14
C SER A 148 13.64 13.73 -4.23
N GLU A 149 14.56 12.82 -3.88
CA GLU A 149 14.32 11.74 -2.90
C GLU A 149 13.83 12.26 -1.52
N ASP A 150 14.03 13.55 -1.21
CA ASP A 150 13.65 14.23 0.05
C ASP A 150 12.69 15.43 -0.14
N SER A 151 11.88 15.45 -1.21
CA SER A 151 10.88 16.50 -1.47
C SER A 151 9.86 16.74 -0.34
N SER A 152 9.23 17.92 -0.29
CA SER A 152 8.24 18.29 0.75
C SER A 152 7.09 17.27 0.85
N TYR A 153 6.56 16.82 -0.29
CA TYR A 153 5.54 15.77 -0.39
C TYR A 153 6.01 14.42 0.19
N LEU A 154 7.27 14.03 -0.07
CA LEU A 154 7.84 12.83 0.54
C LEU A 154 8.09 12.99 2.04
N GLN A 155 8.43 14.19 2.52
CA GLN A 155 8.53 14.51 3.95
C GLN A 155 7.16 14.44 4.64
N GLU A 156 6.11 15.00 4.03
CA GLU A 156 4.72 14.92 4.49
C GLU A 156 4.25 13.46 4.62
N SER A 157 4.50 12.64 3.59
CA SER A 157 4.23 11.20 3.60
C SER A 157 4.98 10.44 4.71
N ARG A 158 6.21 10.84 5.02
CA ARG A 158 6.99 10.28 6.14
C ARG A 158 6.42 10.71 7.49
N LEU A 159 5.95 11.96 7.63
CA LEU A 159 5.34 12.48 8.87
C LEU A 159 3.95 11.88 9.12
N LYS A 160 3.06 11.83 8.12
CA LYS A 160 1.76 11.15 8.21
C LYS A 160 1.91 9.70 8.70
N ARG A 161 2.91 8.96 8.21
CA ARG A 161 3.23 7.59 8.70
C ARG A 161 3.78 7.53 10.13
N LYS A 162 4.48 8.55 10.62
CA LYS A 162 4.86 8.65 12.05
C LYS A 162 3.65 9.01 12.93
N MET A 163 2.79 9.90 12.45
CA MET A 163 1.57 10.36 13.12
C MET A 163 0.63 9.19 13.42
N MET A 164 0.39 8.29 12.45
CA MET A 164 -0.44 7.10 12.68
C MET A 164 0.12 6.16 13.75
N ARG A 165 1.44 5.94 13.80
CA ARG A 165 2.08 5.13 14.87
C ARG A 165 1.93 5.75 16.26
N ILE A 166 1.92 7.09 16.35
CA ILE A 166 1.64 7.80 17.61
C ILE A 166 0.17 7.64 18.00
N PHE A 167 -0.75 7.73 17.04
CA PHE A 167 -2.18 7.49 17.25
C PHE A 167 -2.46 6.05 17.72
N GLU A 168 -1.92 5.03 17.04
CA GLU A 168 -1.97 3.61 17.45
C GLU A 168 -1.47 3.43 18.89
N ARG A 169 -0.34 4.05 19.24
CA ARG A 169 0.23 3.97 20.59
C ARG A 169 -0.62 4.72 21.63
N LEU A 170 -1.25 5.83 21.26
CA LEU A 170 -2.21 6.54 22.11
C LEU A 170 -3.46 5.70 22.38
N CYS A 171 -4.01 5.02 21.37
CA CYS A 171 -5.14 4.10 21.55
C CYS A 171 -4.78 2.94 22.49
N GLN A 172 -3.59 2.32 22.32
CA GLN A 172 -3.08 1.30 23.25
C GLN A 172 -2.98 1.82 24.70
N LEU A 173 -2.39 3.00 24.91
CA LEU A 173 -2.19 3.58 26.24
C LEU A 173 -3.51 4.02 26.92
N LYS A 174 -4.50 4.45 26.12
CA LYS A 174 -5.86 4.79 26.58
C LYS A 174 -6.82 3.60 26.67
N ARG A 175 -6.43 2.43 26.17
CA ARG A 175 -7.27 1.21 26.02
C ARG A 175 -8.49 1.43 25.11
N CYS A 176 -8.34 2.28 24.09
CA CYS A 176 -9.35 2.51 23.06
C CYS A 176 -9.08 1.66 21.82
N SER A 177 -10.12 1.48 20.98
CA SER A 177 -9.95 0.95 19.63
C SER A 177 -9.11 1.89 18.76
N SER A 178 -8.48 1.35 17.70
CA SER A 178 -7.78 2.12 16.66
C SER A 178 -8.68 2.51 15.48
N LEU A 179 -9.99 2.25 15.58
CA LEU A 179 -10.99 2.72 14.61
C LEU A 179 -11.01 4.25 14.55
N THR A 180 -11.20 4.79 13.35
CA THR A 180 -11.13 6.23 13.05
C THR A 180 -12.49 6.83 12.70
N GLY A 181 -13.54 6.02 12.57
CA GLY A 181 -14.89 6.45 12.18
C GLY A 181 -15.11 6.52 10.66
N ARG A 182 -14.15 6.03 9.86
CA ARG A 182 -14.18 6.08 8.40
C ARG A 182 -15.32 5.26 7.79
N VAL A 183 -15.78 5.64 6.61
CA VAL A 183 -16.91 4.96 5.94
C VAL A 183 -16.54 3.51 5.57
N ILE A 184 -15.28 3.21 5.26
CA ILE A 184 -14.83 1.82 5.05
C ILE A 184 -14.90 0.94 6.31
N GLU A 185 -14.91 1.52 7.51
CA GLU A 185 -15.08 0.78 8.78
C GLU A 185 -16.55 0.39 9.03
N GLN A 186 -17.49 1.03 8.32
CA GLN A 186 -18.92 0.76 8.45
C GLN A 186 -19.30 -0.59 7.82
N ARG A 187 -20.08 -1.38 8.56
CA ARG A 187 -20.52 -2.72 8.17
C ARG A 187 -21.65 -2.66 7.15
N ILE A 188 -21.37 -3.10 5.91
CA ILE A 188 -22.40 -3.32 4.89
C ILE A 188 -23.25 -4.51 5.32
N THR A 189 -24.54 -4.31 5.56
CA THR A 189 -25.47 -5.44 5.74
C THR A 189 -25.85 -6.04 4.38
N TYR A 190 -26.12 -7.35 4.33
CA TYR A 190 -26.51 -8.03 3.10
C TYR A 190 -27.72 -8.94 3.31
N ARG A 191 -28.77 -8.75 2.49
CA ARG A 191 -30.05 -9.48 2.57
C ARG A 191 -30.64 -9.87 1.20
N GLY A 192 -29.85 -9.85 0.13
CA GLY A 192 -30.35 -10.02 -1.25
C GLY A 192 -30.90 -11.42 -1.59
N THR A 193 -30.52 -12.48 -0.86
CA THR A 193 -31.07 -13.83 -1.08
C THR A 193 -32.15 -14.20 -0.07
N ARG A 194 -33.01 -15.17 -0.42
CA ARG A 194 -34.02 -15.74 0.50
C ARG A 194 -33.43 -16.61 1.62
N TYR A 195 -32.12 -16.87 1.62
CA TYR A 195 -31.46 -17.82 2.54
C TYR A 195 -30.60 -17.08 3.58
N PRO A 196 -31.01 -17.00 4.86
CA PRO A 196 -30.25 -16.30 5.91
C PRO A 196 -28.82 -16.80 6.08
N GLU A 197 -28.57 -18.08 5.80
CA GLU A 197 -27.27 -18.76 5.91
C GLU A 197 -26.29 -18.20 4.88
N VAL A 198 -26.77 -18.05 3.64
CA VAL A 198 -26.05 -17.45 2.51
C VAL A 198 -25.82 -15.97 2.78
N ASN A 199 -26.86 -15.24 3.19
CA ASN A 199 -26.76 -13.82 3.52
C ASN A 199 -25.70 -13.55 4.60
N ARG A 200 -25.75 -14.28 5.72
CA ARG A 200 -24.74 -14.25 6.80
C ARG A 200 -23.35 -14.71 6.33
N ARG A 201 -23.22 -15.49 5.25
CA ARG A 201 -21.93 -15.93 4.69
C ARG A 201 -21.30 -14.82 3.86
N ILE A 202 -22.07 -14.18 2.98
CA ILE A 202 -21.67 -13.04 2.15
C ILE A 202 -21.33 -11.84 3.03
N GLU A 203 -22.18 -11.51 4.01
CA GLU A 203 -21.95 -10.35 4.90
C GLU A 203 -20.63 -10.45 5.69
N ARG A 204 -20.23 -11.66 6.13
CA ARG A 204 -18.94 -11.91 6.80
C ARG A 204 -17.73 -12.00 5.85
N PHE A 205 -17.97 -11.93 4.55
CA PHE A 205 -16.93 -11.92 3.52
C PHE A 205 -16.63 -10.49 3.05
N ILE A 206 -17.67 -9.71 2.76
CA ILE A 206 -17.58 -8.32 2.25
C ILE A 206 -17.14 -7.29 3.32
N ASN A 207 -17.27 -7.64 4.60
CA ASN A 207 -16.84 -6.81 5.74
C ASN A 207 -15.47 -7.23 6.31
N ARG A 208 -14.64 -7.86 5.47
CA ARG A 208 -13.22 -8.11 5.79
C ARG A 208 -12.38 -6.89 5.38
N PRO A 209 -11.27 -6.60 6.07
CA PRO A 209 -10.36 -5.54 5.64
C PRO A 209 -9.82 -5.85 4.24
N GLU A 210 -9.76 -4.82 3.39
CA GLU A 210 -9.13 -4.82 2.06
C GLU A 210 -9.70 -5.83 1.03
N VAL A 211 -10.80 -6.53 1.33
CA VAL A 211 -11.45 -7.46 0.39
C VAL A 211 -12.40 -6.71 -0.56
N PHE A 212 -12.09 -6.77 -1.86
CA PHE A 212 -13.05 -6.57 -2.94
C PHE A 212 -13.19 -7.91 -3.69
N PRO A 213 -14.36 -8.58 -3.64
CA PRO A 213 -14.52 -9.93 -4.16
C PRO A 213 -14.73 -9.96 -5.68
N ASP A 214 -14.34 -11.06 -6.33
CA ASP A 214 -14.77 -11.36 -7.70
C ASP A 214 -16.08 -12.17 -7.72
N TYR A 215 -16.66 -12.36 -8.91
CA TYR A 215 -17.85 -13.21 -9.10
C TYR A 215 -17.60 -14.65 -8.61
N SER A 216 -16.42 -15.19 -8.90
CA SER A 216 -16.04 -16.56 -8.53
C SER A 216 -16.04 -16.77 -7.01
N ASP A 217 -15.62 -15.78 -6.24
CA ASP A 217 -15.58 -15.80 -4.79
C ASP A 217 -16.97 -15.72 -4.18
N ILE A 218 -17.86 -14.87 -4.71
CA ILE A 218 -19.28 -14.85 -4.31
C ILE A 218 -19.93 -16.22 -4.61
N LEU A 219 -19.66 -16.81 -5.78
CA LEU A 219 -20.14 -18.15 -6.14
C LEU A 219 -19.59 -19.23 -5.19
N LYS A 220 -18.27 -19.24 -4.90
CA LYS A 220 -17.64 -20.15 -3.92
C LYS A 220 -18.25 -19.98 -2.52
N VAL A 221 -18.60 -18.76 -2.13
CA VAL A 221 -19.23 -18.43 -0.83
C VAL A 221 -20.65 -19.00 -0.76
N ILE A 222 -21.44 -18.88 -1.83
CA ILE A 222 -22.79 -19.44 -1.95
C ILE A 222 -22.75 -20.97 -1.96
N GLN A 223 -21.88 -21.58 -2.77
CA GLN A 223 -21.68 -23.04 -2.81
C GLN A 223 -21.30 -23.61 -1.44
N LYS A 224 -20.35 -22.97 -0.73
CA LYS A 224 -19.93 -23.36 0.63
C LYS A 224 -20.98 -23.09 1.72
N ALA A 225 -21.97 -22.23 1.46
CA ALA A 225 -23.14 -22.08 2.32
C ALA A 225 -24.17 -23.18 2.04
N SER A 226 -24.51 -23.41 0.76
CA SER A 226 -25.42 -24.47 0.29
C SER A 226 -25.04 -25.85 0.83
N ALA A 227 -23.80 -26.28 0.56
CA ALA A 227 -23.31 -27.60 0.96
C ALA A 227 -23.21 -27.77 2.49
N ARG A 228 -22.96 -26.70 3.25
CA ARG A 228 -22.88 -26.75 4.72
C ARG A 228 -24.26 -26.82 5.40
N HIS A 229 -25.28 -26.26 4.76
CA HIS A 229 -26.62 -26.13 5.34
C HIS A 229 -27.68 -26.99 4.64
N GLY A 230 -27.27 -27.88 3.72
CA GLY A 230 -28.16 -28.84 3.06
C GLY A 230 -29.21 -28.20 2.14
N LEU A 231 -28.96 -26.99 1.61
CA LEU A 231 -30.00 -26.15 0.99
C LEU A 231 -30.58 -26.67 -0.33
N GLY A 232 -30.11 -27.81 -0.86
CA GLY A 232 -30.63 -28.46 -2.07
C GLY A 232 -30.47 -27.66 -3.38
N LEU A 233 -29.73 -26.55 -3.36
CA LEU A 233 -29.69 -25.57 -4.45
C LEU A 233 -29.06 -26.14 -5.73
N ALA A 234 -29.82 -26.08 -6.83
CA ALA A 234 -29.32 -26.47 -8.14
C ALA A 234 -28.20 -25.54 -8.63
N ARG A 235 -27.26 -26.06 -9.43
CA ARG A 235 -26.08 -25.31 -9.90
C ARG A 235 -26.45 -23.96 -10.54
N ARG A 236 -27.36 -23.97 -11.52
CA ARG A 236 -27.85 -22.75 -12.22
C ARG A 236 -28.51 -21.74 -11.26
N GLN A 237 -29.18 -22.21 -10.21
CA GLN A 237 -29.77 -21.34 -9.18
C GLN A 237 -28.68 -20.65 -8.34
N MET A 238 -27.60 -21.37 -7.99
CA MET A 238 -26.45 -20.77 -7.30
C MET A 238 -25.67 -19.80 -8.18
N GLU A 239 -25.55 -20.07 -9.48
CA GLU A 239 -24.90 -19.17 -10.46
C GLU A 239 -25.69 -17.87 -10.65
N ASN A 240 -27.02 -17.95 -10.85
CA ASN A 240 -27.90 -16.77 -10.88
C ASN A 240 -27.80 -15.95 -9.58
N MET A 241 -27.96 -16.58 -8.41
CA MET A 241 -27.84 -15.88 -7.12
C MET A 241 -26.45 -15.28 -6.90
N ALA A 242 -25.39 -15.88 -7.43
CA ALA A 242 -24.04 -15.31 -7.37
C ALA A 242 -23.91 -14.07 -8.25
N GLN A 243 -24.53 -14.03 -9.43
CA GLN A 243 -24.51 -12.88 -10.32
C GLN A 243 -25.23 -11.68 -9.71
N ASP A 244 -26.43 -11.88 -9.16
CA ASP A 244 -27.22 -10.84 -8.49
C ASP A 244 -26.52 -10.35 -7.23
N ALA A 245 -26.05 -11.26 -6.38
CA ALA A 245 -25.32 -10.93 -5.16
C ALA A 245 -24.01 -10.18 -5.46
N PHE A 246 -23.26 -10.59 -6.49
CA PHE A 246 -22.02 -9.93 -6.90
C PHE A 246 -22.29 -8.49 -7.37
N ARG A 247 -23.33 -8.25 -8.16
CA ARG A 247 -23.72 -6.90 -8.59
C ARG A 247 -24.15 -6.02 -7.40
N GLU A 248 -25.03 -6.52 -6.53
CA GLU A 248 -25.49 -5.76 -5.35
C GLU A 248 -24.35 -5.43 -4.39
N VAL A 249 -23.48 -6.40 -4.10
CA VAL A 249 -22.30 -6.24 -3.24
C VAL A 249 -21.27 -5.30 -3.87
N GLY A 250 -20.98 -5.46 -5.16
CA GLY A 250 -20.00 -4.64 -5.89
C GLY A 250 -20.38 -3.17 -5.87
N ASN A 251 -21.65 -2.86 -6.15
CA ASN A 251 -22.19 -1.49 -6.08
C ASN A 251 -22.03 -0.90 -4.67
N ARG A 252 -22.43 -1.62 -3.60
CA ARG A 252 -22.31 -1.16 -2.21
C ARG A 252 -20.85 -0.98 -1.77
N LEU A 253 -19.93 -1.83 -2.23
CA LEU A 253 -18.50 -1.70 -1.94
C LEU A 253 -17.88 -0.49 -2.67
N GLN A 254 -18.27 -0.26 -3.91
CA GLN A 254 -17.85 0.91 -4.70
C GLN A 254 -18.39 2.20 -4.08
N GLU A 255 -19.66 2.24 -3.72
CA GLU A 255 -20.32 3.36 -3.04
C GLU A 255 -19.65 3.67 -1.69
N ARG A 256 -19.44 2.66 -0.83
CA ARG A 256 -18.72 2.83 0.45
C ARG A 256 -17.33 3.41 0.26
N ARG A 257 -16.59 2.96 -0.78
CA ARG A 257 -15.25 3.49 -1.12
C ARG A 257 -15.30 4.89 -1.73
N HIS A 258 -16.35 5.23 -2.47
CA HIS A 258 -16.54 6.57 -3.02
C HIS A 258 -16.88 7.58 -1.92
N LEU A 259 -17.80 7.25 -1.02
CA LEU A 259 -18.12 8.07 0.16
C LEU A 259 -16.91 8.23 1.09
N ASP A 260 -16.15 7.17 1.33
CA ASP A 260 -14.90 7.23 2.09
C ASP A 260 -13.87 8.17 1.45
N LEU A 261 -13.73 8.15 0.11
CA LEU A 261 -12.91 9.11 -0.61
C LEU A 261 -13.44 10.53 -0.41
N VAL A 262 -14.71 10.79 -0.72
CA VAL A 262 -15.31 12.14 -0.69
C VAL A 262 -15.23 12.79 0.70
N TYR A 263 -15.49 12.04 1.77
CA TYR A 263 -15.42 12.59 3.15
C TYR A 263 -14.00 12.68 3.73
N ASN A 264 -12.97 12.12 3.07
CA ASN A 264 -11.58 12.13 3.56
C ASN A 264 -10.60 12.66 2.48
N PHE A 265 -11.09 13.45 1.51
CA PHE A 265 -10.28 13.99 0.42
C PHE A 265 -9.57 15.29 0.80
N GLY A 266 -8.33 15.45 0.34
CA GLY A 266 -7.61 16.73 0.39
C GLY A 266 -7.03 17.10 1.76
N SER A 267 -7.18 18.38 2.13
CA SER A 267 -6.65 19.00 3.34
C SER A 267 -7.42 20.29 3.70
N HIS A 268 -6.95 21.02 4.72
CA HIS A 268 -7.49 22.33 5.12
C HIS A 268 -7.50 23.40 4.00
N LEU A 269 -6.72 23.18 2.93
CA LEU A 269 -6.73 24.02 1.73
C LEU A 269 -7.95 23.75 0.82
N THR A 270 -8.57 22.57 0.93
CA THR A 270 -9.73 22.13 0.13
C THR A 270 -11.03 22.04 0.91
N ASP A 271 -10.99 22.01 2.25
CA ASP A 271 -12.17 21.91 3.14
C ASP A 271 -13.26 22.98 2.86
N GLN A 272 -12.89 24.12 2.25
CA GLN A 272 -13.79 25.23 1.93
C GLN A 272 -14.35 25.18 0.50
N TYR A 273 -14.03 24.14 -0.29
CA TYR A 273 -14.48 24.01 -1.69
C TYR A 273 -16.00 24.02 -1.82
N ARG A 274 -16.51 24.81 -2.78
CA ARG A 274 -17.92 24.89 -3.14
C ARG A 274 -18.06 24.86 -4.66
N PRO A 275 -18.91 23.98 -5.25
CA PRO A 275 -19.11 23.96 -6.70
C PRO A 275 -19.57 25.30 -7.31
N GLY A 276 -20.31 26.10 -6.55
CA GLY A 276 -20.78 27.43 -6.97
C GLY A 276 -19.72 28.55 -6.93
N THR A 277 -18.47 28.27 -6.51
CA THR A 277 -17.37 29.24 -6.54
C THR A 277 -16.30 28.89 -7.59
N ASP A 278 -16.64 28.09 -8.60
CA ASP A 278 -15.78 27.82 -9.75
C ASP A 278 -15.67 29.07 -10.66
N PRO A 279 -14.47 29.63 -10.89
CA PRO A 279 -14.28 30.79 -11.76
C PRO A 279 -14.80 30.58 -13.19
N ALA A 280 -14.86 29.34 -13.68
CA ALA A 280 -15.38 29.01 -15.00
C ALA A 280 -16.91 29.19 -15.15
N LEU A 281 -17.62 29.51 -14.07
CA LEU A 281 -19.02 29.95 -14.12
C LEU A 281 -19.15 31.43 -14.52
N VAL A 282 -18.11 32.23 -14.33
CA VAL A 282 -18.08 33.68 -14.61
C VAL A 282 -17.25 33.99 -15.86
N ASP A 283 -16.12 33.29 -16.05
CA ASP A 283 -15.24 33.47 -17.21
C ASP A 283 -15.63 32.53 -18.38
N PRO A 284 -16.17 33.07 -19.50
CA PRO A 284 -16.57 32.26 -20.65
C PRO A 284 -15.38 31.75 -21.48
N GLU A 285 -14.21 32.38 -21.43
CA GLU A 285 -13.00 31.91 -22.09
C GLU A 285 -12.37 30.74 -21.33
N LEU A 286 -12.26 30.83 -20.00
CA LEU A 286 -11.89 29.69 -19.16
C LEU A 286 -12.88 28.53 -19.37
N ALA A 287 -14.19 28.78 -19.36
CA ALA A 287 -15.20 27.77 -19.67
C ALA A 287 -15.03 27.14 -21.07
N LYS A 288 -14.62 27.93 -22.08
CA LYS A 288 -14.33 27.46 -23.45
C LYS A 288 -13.04 26.63 -23.51
N ARG A 289 -12.01 27.00 -22.73
CA ARG A 289 -10.75 26.25 -22.58
C ARG A 289 -10.97 24.94 -21.85
N LEU A 290 -11.69 24.93 -20.73
CA LEU A 290 -12.01 23.71 -19.97
C LEU A 290 -12.87 22.73 -20.77
N ARG A 291 -13.84 23.21 -21.57
CA ARG A 291 -14.59 22.36 -22.53
C ARG A 291 -13.66 21.68 -23.54
N LYS A 292 -12.74 22.42 -24.17
CA LYS A 292 -11.72 21.83 -25.07
C LYS A 292 -10.83 20.81 -24.34
N ASN A 293 -10.37 21.13 -23.14
CA ASN A 293 -9.56 20.22 -22.32
C ASN A 293 -10.31 18.93 -21.98
N ARG A 294 -11.63 19.01 -21.70
CA ARG A 294 -12.47 17.84 -21.42
C ARG A 294 -12.62 16.93 -22.62
N THR A 295 -12.79 17.47 -23.84
CA THR A 295 -12.80 16.66 -25.06
C THR A 295 -11.47 15.91 -25.24
N VAL A 296 -10.34 16.62 -25.18
CA VAL A 296 -9.00 16.01 -25.32
C VAL A 296 -8.72 14.97 -24.24
N ALA A 297 -9.16 15.20 -23.00
CA ALA A 297 -9.00 14.24 -21.91
C ALA A 297 -9.85 12.97 -22.09
N LEU A 298 -11.06 13.08 -22.67
CA LEU A 298 -11.89 11.90 -22.99
C LEU A 298 -11.28 11.09 -24.12
N THR A 299 -10.89 11.73 -25.24
CA THR A 299 -10.23 11.04 -26.37
C THR A 299 -8.96 10.34 -25.89
N ARG A 300 -8.07 11.00 -25.14
CA ARG A 300 -6.83 10.39 -24.64
C ARG A 300 -7.03 9.20 -23.70
N LEU A 301 -8.15 9.11 -22.99
CA LEU A 301 -8.47 7.94 -22.18
C LEU A 301 -8.90 6.77 -23.09
N ASP A 302 -9.74 7.05 -24.08
CA ASP A 302 -10.25 6.06 -25.05
C ASP A 302 -9.13 5.54 -25.98
N ASP A 303 -8.22 6.43 -26.43
CA ASP A 303 -7.01 6.10 -27.19
C ASP A 303 -6.16 5.06 -26.46
N VAL A 304 -5.95 5.25 -25.14
CA VAL A 304 -5.12 4.37 -24.31
C VAL A 304 -5.80 3.02 -24.08
N ILE A 305 -7.11 3.00 -23.79
CA ILE A 305 -7.87 1.75 -23.63
C ILE A 305 -7.88 0.96 -24.94
N SER A 306 -8.19 1.62 -26.06
CA SER A 306 -8.24 1.01 -27.39
C SER A 306 -6.87 0.45 -27.82
N ARG A 307 -5.79 1.20 -27.58
CA ARG A 307 -4.42 0.72 -27.85
C ARG A 307 -4.06 -0.53 -27.07
N TYR A 308 -4.42 -0.61 -25.78
CA TYR A 308 -4.11 -1.80 -24.97
C TYR A 308 -5.02 -2.99 -25.29
N ALA A 309 -6.24 -2.77 -25.79
CA ALA A 309 -7.09 -3.83 -26.35
C ALA A 309 -6.47 -4.39 -27.63
N GLN A 310 -6.09 -3.54 -28.59
CA GLN A 310 -5.43 -3.93 -29.84
C GLN A 310 -4.15 -4.74 -29.60
N LEU A 311 -3.29 -4.29 -28.69
CA LEU A 311 -2.07 -5.02 -28.30
C LEU A 311 -2.36 -6.39 -27.65
N GLN A 312 -3.51 -6.57 -26.99
CA GLN A 312 -3.94 -7.89 -26.51
C GLN A 312 -4.41 -8.78 -27.68
N ASP A 313 -5.26 -8.25 -28.57
CA ASP A 313 -5.76 -9.00 -29.74
C ASP A 313 -4.61 -9.48 -30.63
N GLU A 314 -3.67 -8.59 -30.98
CA GLU A 314 -2.43 -8.92 -31.72
C GLU A 314 -1.64 -10.04 -31.03
N SER A 315 -1.46 -9.94 -29.70
CA SER A 315 -0.75 -10.95 -28.90
C SER A 315 -1.46 -12.31 -28.89
N GLU A 316 -2.80 -12.32 -28.82
CA GLU A 316 -3.60 -13.53 -28.89
C GLU A 316 -3.58 -14.15 -30.30
N GLU A 317 -3.64 -13.35 -31.36
CA GLU A 317 -3.52 -13.84 -32.74
C GLU A 317 -2.13 -14.43 -33.03
N GLU A 318 -1.06 -13.79 -32.57
CA GLU A 318 0.28 -14.36 -32.61
C GLU A 318 0.36 -15.71 -31.87
N GLU A 319 -0.20 -15.82 -30.67
CA GLU A 319 -0.17 -17.06 -29.89
C GLU A 319 -1.00 -18.17 -30.57
N ARG A 320 -2.17 -17.82 -31.12
CA ARG A 320 -3.01 -18.72 -31.93
C ARG A 320 -2.28 -19.18 -33.20
N GLY A 321 -1.52 -18.29 -33.85
CA GLY A 321 -0.66 -18.59 -35.01
C GLY A 321 0.46 -19.57 -34.65
N ARG A 322 1.22 -19.28 -33.59
CA ARG A 322 2.29 -20.15 -33.05
C ARG A 322 1.74 -21.53 -32.67
N LYS A 323 0.57 -21.61 -32.03
CA LYS A 323 -0.13 -22.87 -31.71
C LYS A 323 -0.57 -23.66 -32.96
N ARG A 324 -1.00 -23.00 -34.03
CA ARG A 324 -1.32 -23.63 -35.33
C ARG A 324 -0.07 -24.18 -36.02
N ALA A 325 1.02 -23.43 -36.04
CA ALA A 325 2.30 -23.88 -36.61
C ALA A 325 2.88 -25.09 -35.85
N ALA A 326 2.90 -25.03 -34.52
CA ALA A 326 3.38 -26.12 -33.66
C ALA A 326 2.54 -27.42 -33.74
N ARG A 327 1.27 -27.32 -34.17
CA ARG A 327 0.44 -28.50 -34.50
C ARG A 327 0.77 -29.09 -35.86
N ARG A 328 1.06 -28.27 -36.88
CA ARG A 328 1.51 -28.75 -38.20
C ARG A 328 2.86 -29.47 -38.11
N GLY A 329 3.82 -28.92 -37.37
CA GLY A 329 5.15 -29.53 -37.17
C GLY A 329 5.21 -30.75 -36.24
N LYS A 330 4.08 -31.40 -35.96
CA LYS A 330 3.97 -32.65 -35.17
C LYS A 330 3.14 -33.73 -35.88
N GLY A 331 2.81 -33.53 -37.16
CA GLY A 331 2.00 -34.45 -37.98
C GLY A 331 2.77 -35.09 -39.14
N THR A 332 4.09 -35.19 -39.00
CA THR A 332 5.06 -35.73 -39.96
C THR A 332 6.09 -36.55 -39.21
#